data_AF-A0A640KNL5-F1
#
_entry.id   AF-A0A640KNL5-F1
#
_cell.length_a   1.000
_cell.length_b   1.000
_cell.length_c   1.000
_cell.angle_alpha   90.00
_cell.angle_beta   90.00
_cell.angle_gamma   90.00
#
_symmetry.space_group_name_H-M   'P 1'
#
loop_
_entity.id
_entity.type
_entity.pdbx_description
1 polymer ?
#
loop_
_entity_poly.entity_id
_entity_poly.type
_entity_poly.pdbx_seq_one_letter_code
_entity_poly.pdbx_strand_id
1 'polypeptide(L)'
;MSGEERTHLDARSLKKEDLNYEGRVRAEKHKDELIMDYTAYLAAHPEITPLLHDIMQHVLVQKPDRPLEAMSEFVRARTSSSL
;
A
#
# COMPACT_ATOMS: atom_id res chain seq x y z
N MET A 1 0.00 -31.44 -16.51
CA MET A 1 -0.93 -31.26 -15.39
C MET A 1 -0.38 -30.15 -14.51
N SER A 2 -1.19 -29.10 -14.32
CA SER A 2 -1.00 -27.97 -13.42
C SER A 2 0.15 -26.99 -13.72
N GLY A 3 -0.10 -26.09 -14.67
CA GLY A 3 0.60 -24.82 -14.76
C GLY A 3 0.10 -23.89 -13.64
N GLU A 4 1.03 -23.20 -13.00
CA GLU A 4 0.80 -22.19 -11.97
C GLU A 4 -0.15 -21.10 -12.50
N GLU A 5 -1.40 -21.09 -12.01
CA GLU A 5 -2.25 -19.90 -12.06
C GLU A 5 -1.64 -18.86 -11.12
N ARG A 6 -0.61 -18.17 -11.62
CA ARG A 6 -0.25 -16.85 -11.12
C ARG A 6 -1.43 -15.96 -11.46
N THR A 7 -2.29 -15.73 -10.48
CA THR A 7 -3.31 -14.68 -10.52
C THR A 7 -2.63 -13.39 -10.94
N HIS A 8 -2.74 -13.12 -12.23
CA HIS A 8 -2.43 -11.86 -12.86
C HIS A 8 -3.37 -10.88 -12.15
N LEU A 9 -2.86 -10.18 -11.13
CA LEU A 9 -3.48 -8.94 -10.66
C LEU A 9 -3.46 -8.03 -11.87
N ASP A 10 -4.53 -8.13 -12.66
CA ASP A 10 -4.73 -7.40 -13.88
C ASP A 10 -4.60 -5.95 -13.47
N ALA A 11 -3.49 -5.34 -13.92
CA ALA A 11 -3.20 -3.95 -13.73
C ALA A 11 -4.20 -3.17 -14.59
N ARG A 12 -5.49 -3.23 -14.20
CA ARG A 12 -6.49 -2.24 -14.53
C ARG A 12 -5.83 -0.93 -14.20
N SER A 13 -5.39 -0.26 -15.25
CA SER A 13 -4.80 1.06 -15.27
C SER A 13 -5.28 1.83 -14.05
N LEU A 14 -4.40 1.97 -13.04
CA LEU A 14 -4.65 2.74 -11.82
C LEU A 14 -4.72 4.23 -12.18
N LYS A 15 -5.58 4.59 -13.14
CA LYS A 15 -6.03 5.95 -13.34
C LYS A 15 -6.84 6.28 -12.10
N LYS A 16 -6.39 7.29 -11.35
CA LYS A 16 -7.16 7.86 -10.25
C LYS A 16 -8.56 8.15 -10.79
N GLU A 17 -9.58 7.54 -10.20
CA GLU A 17 -10.95 7.72 -10.65
C GLU A 17 -11.36 9.18 -10.45
N ASP A 18 -11.90 9.80 -11.50
CA ASP A 18 -12.43 11.15 -11.41
C ASP A 18 -13.69 11.13 -10.52
N LEU A 19 -13.64 11.83 -9.39
CA LEU A 19 -14.72 11.91 -8.40
C LEU A 19 -15.88 12.82 -8.87
N ASN A 20 -16.28 12.70 -10.12
CA ASN A 20 -17.55 13.23 -10.61
C ASN A 20 -18.72 12.44 -9.96
N TYR A 21 -19.96 12.88 -10.19
CA TYR A 21 -21.14 12.26 -9.56
C TYR A 21 -21.19 10.73 -9.74
N GLU A 22 -20.93 10.25 -10.95
CA GLU A 22 -20.94 8.81 -11.26
C GLU A 22 -19.79 8.06 -10.59
N GLY A 23 -18.59 8.65 -10.55
CA GLY A 23 -17.44 8.09 -9.83
C GLY A 23 -17.69 7.99 -8.33
N ARG A 24 -18.33 9.01 -7.73
CA ARG A 24 -18.74 8.98 -6.32
C ARG A 24 -19.74 7.87 -6.03
N VAL A 25 -20.75 7.70 -6.87
CA VAL A 25 -21.76 6.63 -6.68
C VAL A 25 -21.13 5.24 -6.81
N ARG A 26 -20.18 5.07 -7.74
CA ARG A 26 -19.42 3.81 -7.85
C ARG A 26 -18.54 3.57 -6.62
N ALA A 27 -17.83 4.58 -6.13
CA ALA A 27 -17.01 4.47 -4.93
C ALA A 27 -17.85 4.13 -3.69
N GLU A 28 -19.00 4.79 -3.51
CA GLU A 28 -19.96 4.50 -2.44
C GLU A 28 -20.47 3.06 -2.51
N LYS A 29 -20.83 2.58 -3.72
CA LYS A 29 -21.38 1.24 -3.91
C LYS A 29 -20.40 0.12 -3.55
N HIS A 30 -19.10 0.30 -3.81
CA HIS A 30 -18.07 -0.71 -3.54
C HIS A 30 -17.25 -0.39 -2.28
N LYS A 31 -17.68 0.58 -1.46
CA LYS A 31 -16.93 1.02 -0.29
C LYS A 31 -16.72 -0.12 0.71
N ASP A 32 -17.79 -0.87 0.97
CA ASP A 32 -17.75 -1.95 1.97
C ASP A 32 -16.87 -3.11 1.49
N GLU A 33 -16.96 -3.47 0.21
CA GLU A 33 -16.06 -4.44 -0.43
C GLU A 33 -14.59 -3.98 -0.34
N LEU A 34 -14.31 -2.72 -0.66
CA LEU A 34 -12.97 -2.15 -0.57
C LEU A 34 -12.42 -2.15 0.88
N ILE A 35 -13.26 -1.85 1.87
CA ILE A 35 -12.88 -1.91 3.29
C ILE A 35 -12.58 -3.36 3.70
N MET A 36 -13.41 -4.31 3.27
CA MET A 36 -13.21 -5.73 3.55
C MET A 36 -11.90 -6.23 2.94
N ASP A 37 -11.66 -5.95 1.66
CA ASP A 37 -10.44 -6.34 0.94
C ASP A 37 -9.19 -5.73 1.59
N TYR A 38 -9.26 -4.44 1.94
CA TYR A 38 -8.16 -3.75 2.64
C TYR A 38 -7.88 -4.37 4.00
N THR A 39 -8.91 -4.67 4.78
CA THR A 39 -8.77 -5.28 6.11
C THR A 39 -8.19 -6.69 6.00
N ALA A 40 -8.66 -7.48 5.03
CA ALA A 40 -8.13 -8.81 4.77
C ALA A 40 -6.66 -8.76 4.34
N TYR A 41 -6.30 -7.80 3.48
CA TYR A 41 -4.92 -7.59 3.06
C TYR A 41 -4.01 -7.24 4.24
N LEU A 42 -4.40 -6.29 5.10
CA LEU A 42 -3.62 -5.96 6.29
C LEU A 42 -3.51 -7.13 7.28
N ALA A 43 -4.57 -7.93 7.43
CA ALA A 43 -4.53 -9.12 8.28
C ALA A 43 -3.59 -10.21 7.74
N ALA A 44 -3.50 -10.35 6.42
CA ALA A 44 -2.56 -11.26 5.76
C ALA A 44 -1.10 -10.78 5.81
N HIS A 45 -0.89 -9.49 6.03
CA HIS A 45 0.41 -8.83 6.04
C HIS A 45 0.66 -8.03 7.34
N PRO A 46 0.77 -8.70 8.51
CA PRO A 46 0.91 -8.04 9.80
C PRO A 46 2.19 -7.19 9.93
N GLU A 47 3.18 -7.40 9.05
CA GLU A 47 4.42 -6.62 8.97
C GLU A 47 4.25 -5.19 8.46
N ILE A 48 3.16 -4.90 7.72
CA ILE A 48 2.98 -3.60 7.05
C ILE A 48 2.75 -2.47 8.03
N THR A 49 1.86 -2.64 9.01
CA THR A 49 1.52 -1.56 9.96
C THR A 49 2.73 -1.13 10.81
N PRO A 50 3.52 -2.05 11.41
CA PRO A 50 4.75 -1.68 12.11
C PRO A 50 5.77 -1.00 11.18
N LEU A 51 5.94 -1.49 9.95
CA LEU A 51 6.85 -0.89 8.99
C LEU A 51 6.48 0.57 8.67
N LEU A 52 5.20 0.83 8.40
CA LEU A 52 4.70 2.18 8.15
C LEU A 52 4.91 3.09 9.37
N HIS A 53 4.67 2.59 10.58
CA HIS A 53 4.91 3.33 11.81
C HIS A 53 6.38 3.74 11.95
N ASP A 54 7.31 2.81 11.72
CA ASP A 54 8.75 3.07 11.84
C ASP A 54 9.24 4.09 10.79
N ILE A 55 8.76 3.98 9.55
CA ILE A 55 9.06 4.95 8.48
C ILE A 55 8.57 6.35 8.89
N MET A 56 7.32 6.45 9.34
CA MET A 56 6.74 7.72 9.76
C MET A 56 7.50 8.32 10.94
N GLN A 57 7.85 7.52 11.93
CA GLN A 57 8.66 7.96 13.07
C GLN A 57 10.02 8.48 12.62
N HIS A 58 10.71 7.77 11.71
CA HIS A 58 11.99 8.22 11.15
C HIS A 58 11.89 9.59 10.49
N VAL A 59 10.89 9.79 9.62
CA VAL A 59 10.69 11.06 8.90
C VAL A 59 10.34 12.19 9.87
N LEU A 60 9.46 11.95 10.84
CA LEU A 60 9.02 12.99 11.78
C LEU A 60 10.10 13.41 12.77
N VAL A 61 11.00 12.50 13.14
CA VAL A 61 12.15 12.80 14.01
C VAL A 61 13.24 13.52 13.25
N GLN A 62 13.64 13.01 12.08
CA GLN A 62 14.77 13.54 11.31
C GLN A 62 14.41 14.81 10.52
N LYS A 63 13.13 14.97 10.16
CA LYS A 63 12.59 16.09 9.35
C LYS A 63 13.49 16.41 8.15
N PRO A 64 13.84 15.42 7.32
CA PRO A 64 14.74 15.63 6.19
C PRO A 64 14.10 16.56 5.16
N ASP A 65 14.93 17.34 4.47
CA ASP A 65 14.49 18.20 3.37
C ASP A 65 13.87 17.40 2.20
N ARG A 66 14.25 16.13 2.09
CA ARG A 66 13.79 15.18 1.06
C ARG A 66 13.15 13.94 1.71
N PRO A 67 11.89 14.04 2.18
CA PRO A 67 11.26 12.97 2.96
C PRO A 67 11.10 11.66 2.19
N LEU A 68 10.75 11.71 0.90
CA LEU A 68 10.56 10.50 0.10
C LEU A 68 11.86 9.72 -0.12
N GLU A 69 12.98 10.43 -0.32
CA GLU A 69 14.30 9.81 -0.46
C GLU A 69 14.71 9.12 0.86
N ALA A 70 14.56 9.82 1.99
CA ALA A 70 14.85 9.28 3.32
C ALA A 70 13.98 8.06 3.67
N MET A 71 12.70 8.07 3.31
CA MET A 71 11.81 6.90 3.49
C MET A 71 12.32 5.69 2.69
N SER A 72 12.68 5.89 1.42
CA SER A 72 13.19 4.83 0.54
C SER A 72 14.49 4.23 1.09
N GLU A 73 15.42 5.08 1.53
CA GLU A 73 16.68 4.65 2.15
C GLU A 73 16.45 3.87 3.44
N PHE A 74 15.56 4.36 4.32
CA PHE A 74 15.20 3.67 5.56
C PHE A 74 14.66 2.26 5.30
N VAL A 75 13.75 2.11 4.33
CA VAL A 75 13.20 0.81 3.96
C VAL A 75 14.29 -0.11 3.43
N ARG A 76 15.16 0.38 2.52
CA ARG A 76 16.27 -0.41 1.96
C ARG A 76 17.26 -0.87 3.03
N ALA A 77 17.63 0.01 3.96
CA ALA A 77 18.55 -0.32 5.04
C ALA A 77 17.97 -1.43 5.93
N ARG A 78 16.68 -1.36 6.24
CA ARG A 78 15.99 -2.35 7.06
C ARG A 78 15.86 -3.71 6.37
N THR A 79 15.50 -3.76 5.09
CA THR A 79 15.41 -5.02 4.35
C THR A 79 16.76 -5.67 4.12
N SER A 80 17.82 -4.87 3.92
CA SER A 80 19.19 -5.37 3.77
C SER A 80 19.75 -5.97 5.06
N SER A 81 19.27 -5.49 6.22
CA SER A 81 19.72 -5.96 7.54
C SER A 81 19.00 -7.20 8.05
N SER A 82 18.00 -7.71 7.30
CA SER A 82 17.21 -8.90 7.64
C SER A 82 17.63 -10.15 6.85
N LEU A 83 18.73 -10.08 6.11
CA LEU A 83 19.46 -11.19 5.46
C LEU A 83 20.73 -11.49 6.26
#